data_AF-A0A060CAN4-F1
#
_entry.id   AF-A0A060CAN4-F1
#
_cell.length_a   1.000
_cell.length_b   1.000
_cell.length_c   1.000
_cell.angle_alpha   90.00
_cell.angle_beta   90.00
_cell.angle_gamma   90.00
#
_symmetry.space_group_name_H-M   'P 1'
#
loop_
_entity.id
_entity.type
_entity.pdbx_description
1 polymer ?
#
loop_
_entity_poly.entity_id
_entity_poly.type
_entity_poly.pdbx_seq_one_letter_code
_entity_poly.pdbx_strand_id
1 'polypeptide(L)'
;MPDGTIYGMGEMQYVVRDDVGMLLDYTAFAGSTTLLNRMVKVVIDQVGVPLVEAVRMASLTPARVIGVDGRKGSLAPGKDADVVIFDEQFNPWQVMIGGQWFQDRQPAS
;
A
#
# COMPACT_ATOMS: atom_id res chain seq x y z
N MET A 1 8.25 -8.43 3.40
CA MET A 1 8.61 -9.88 3.44
C MET A 1 9.88 -9.98 4.26
N PRO A 2 10.13 -11.07 5.02
CA PRO A 2 11.35 -11.17 5.81
C PRO A 2 12.62 -11.09 4.95
N ASP A 3 13.69 -10.55 5.51
CA ASP A 3 15.00 -10.51 4.87
C ASP A 3 15.47 -11.94 4.50
N GLY A 4 16.03 -12.09 3.31
CA GLY A 4 16.44 -13.39 2.77
C GLY A 4 15.32 -14.24 2.14
N THR A 5 14.06 -13.77 2.15
CA THR A 5 12.98 -14.48 1.45
C THR A 5 13.27 -14.53 -0.06
N ILE A 6 13.23 -15.73 -0.65
CA ILE A 6 13.31 -15.91 -2.10
C ILE A 6 11.90 -16.06 -2.67
N TYR A 7 11.59 -15.32 -3.73
CA TYR A 7 10.31 -15.39 -4.43
C TYR A 7 10.46 -15.25 -5.94
N GLY A 8 9.46 -15.72 -6.69
CA GLY A 8 9.43 -15.63 -8.14
C GLY A 8 8.42 -14.58 -8.64
N MET A 9 8.78 -13.87 -9.71
CA MET A 9 7.83 -13.14 -10.56
C MET A 9 8.17 -13.43 -12.03
N GLY A 10 7.21 -14.03 -12.75
CA GLY A 10 7.49 -14.59 -14.06
C GLY A 10 8.50 -15.75 -13.97
N GLU A 11 9.48 -15.76 -14.86
CA GLU A 11 10.55 -16.77 -14.89
C GLU A 11 11.76 -16.42 -14.02
N MET A 12 11.79 -15.22 -13.42
CA MET A 12 12.92 -14.73 -12.63
C MET A 12 12.70 -14.96 -11.13
N GLN A 13 13.82 -15.14 -10.41
CA GLN A 13 13.87 -15.26 -8.96
C GLN A 13 14.53 -14.05 -8.32
N TYR A 14 14.04 -13.69 -7.14
CA TYR A 14 14.49 -12.53 -6.39
C TYR A 14 14.71 -12.89 -4.93
N VAL A 15 15.62 -12.18 -4.28
CA VAL A 15 15.88 -12.26 -2.84
C VAL A 15 15.55 -10.92 -2.20
N VAL A 16 14.89 -10.94 -1.04
CA VAL A 16 14.65 -9.73 -0.25
C VAL A 16 15.92 -9.36 0.52
N ARG A 17 16.40 -8.14 0.33
CA ARG A 17 17.43 -7.48 1.14
C ARG A 17 17.01 -6.07 1.52
N ASP A 18 17.06 -5.75 2.81
CA ASP A 18 16.74 -4.41 3.33
C ASP A 18 15.40 -3.87 2.81
N ASP A 19 14.35 -4.70 2.89
CA ASP A 19 13.00 -4.45 2.37
C ASP A 19 12.90 -4.25 0.83
N VAL A 20 13.97 -4.51 0.07
CA VAL A 20 14.02 -4.45 -1.39
C VAL A 20 14.12 -5.84 -2.00
N GLY A 21 13.30 -6.13 -3.01
CA GLY A 21 13.48 -7.32 -3.83
C GLY A 21 14.63 -7.09 -4.82
N MET A 22 15.63 -7.96 -4.81
CA MET A 22 16.80 -7.87 -5.68
C MET A 22 16.94 -9.13 -6.53
N LEU A 23 17.58 -9.03 -7.69
CA LEU A 23 18.06 -10.23 -8.40
C LEU A 23 18.99 -11.05 -7.49
N LEU A 24 19.07 -12.37 -7.71
CA LEU A 24 19.88 -13.27 -6.88
C LEU A 24 21.38 -12.92 -6.90
N ASP A 25 21.85 -12.25 -7.95
CA ASP A 25 23.21 -11.76 -8.10
C ASP A 25 23.42 -10.34 -7.55
N TYR A 26 22.37 -9.73 -6.97
CA TYR A 26 22.33 -8.40 -6.39
C TYR A 26 22.64 -7.26 -7.38
N THR A 27 22.53 -7.49 -8.69
CA THR A 27 22.88 -6.48 -9.71
C THR A 27 21.79 -5.44 -9.96
N ALA A 28 20.53 -5.75 -9.66
CA ALA A 28 19.40 -4.86 -9.90
C ALA A 28 18.28 -5.02 -8.86
N PHE A 29 17.53 -3.94 -8.67
CA PHE A 29 16.26 -3.93 -7.93
C PHE A 29 15.13 -4.48 -8.80
N ALA A 30 14.24 -5.24 -8.16
CA ALA A 30 13.10 -5.89 -8.78
C ALA A 30 11.77 -5.55 -8.09
N GLY A 31 11.80 -4.63 -7.13
CA GLY A 31 10.62 -4.16 -6.43
C GLY A 31 10.93 -3.76 -5.01
N SER A 32 9.96 -3.12 -4.37
CA SER A 32 9.99 -2.87 -2.93
C SER A 32 9.02 -3.83 -2.25
N THR A 33 9.33 -4.22 -1.02
CA THR A 33 8.40 -4.95 -0.15
C THR A 33 7.65 -4.01 0.82
N THR A 34 7.80 -2.69 0.63
CA THR A 34 7.18 -1.67 1.47
C THR A 34 5.66 -1.61 1.24
N LEU A 35 4.91 -1.63 2.34
CA LEU A 35 3.45 -1.48 2.31
C LEU A 35 3.04 -0.03 2.00
N LEU A 36 1.93 0.13 1.27
CA LEU A 36 1.45 1.44 0.83
C LEU A 36 1.23 2.41 2.00
N ASN A 37 0.67 1.94 3.12
CA ASN A 37 0.42 2.79 4.30
C ASN A 37 1.72 3.36 4.90
N ARG A 38 2.81 2.57 4.92
CA ARG A 38 4.13 3.04 5.32
C ARG A 38 4.67 4.08 4.34
N MET A 39 4.47 3.87 3.04
CA MET A 39 4.92 4.81 2.03
C MET A 39 4.18 6.15 2.12
N VAL A 40 2.88 6.16 2.41
CA VAL A 40 2.12 7.40 2.65
C VAL A 40 2.73 8.17 3.81
N LYS A 41 3.06 7.50 4.92
CA LYS A 41 3.75 8.12 6.05
C LYS A 41 5.11 8.71 5.66
N VAL A 42 5.93 7.98 4.90
CA VAL A 42 7.23 8.48 4.40
C VAL A 42 7.07 9.74 3.54
N VAL A 43 6.09 9.76 2.64
CA VAL A 43 5.82 10.91 1.78
C VAL A 43 5.37 12.15 2.58
N ILE A 44 4.66 11.95 3.68
CA ILE A 44 4.29 13.04 4.59
C ILE A 44 5.50 13.51 5.41
N ASP A 45 6.14 12.59 6.14
CA ASP A 45 7.12 12.94 7.17
C ASP A 45 8.48 13.34 6.59
N GLN A 46 8.92 12.67 5.52
CA GLN A 46 10.28 12.83 4.98
C GLN A 46 10.30 13.70 3.72
N VAL A 47 9.27 13.57 2.87
CA VAL A 47 9.18 14.37 1.63
C VAL A 47 8.44 15.69 1.86
N GLY A 48 7.63 15.78 2.93
CA GLY A 48 6.90 17.00 3.30
C GLY A 48 5.63 17.25 2.49
N VAL A 49 5.07 16.22 1.84
CA VAL A 49 3.82 16.36 1.10
C VAL A 49 2.64 16.47 2.09
N PRO A 50 1.72 17.42 1.91
CA PRO A 50 0.55 17.53 2.78
C PRO A 50 -0.29 16.26 2.82
N LEU A 51 -0.81 15.91 3.99
CA LEU A 51 -1.62 14.72 4.26
C LEU A 51 -2.67 14.44 3.17
N VAL A 52 -3.49 15.45 2.84
CA VAL A 52 -4.59 15.31 1.86
C VAL A 52 -4.06 14.93 0.48
N GLU A 53 -2.92 15.47 0.07
CA GLU A 53 -2.33 15.16 -1.23
C GLU A 53 -1.63 13.80 -1.24
N ALA A 54 -0.98 13.41 -0.14
CA ALA A 54 -0.44 12.06 0.01
C ALA A 54 -1.55 10.99 -0.07
N VAL A 55 -2.69 11.23 0.60
CA VAL A 55 -3.88 10.35 0.50
C VAL A 55 -4.43 10.33 -0.93
N ARG A 56 -4.51 11.49 -1.61
CA ARG A 56 -4.94 11.55 -3.01
C ARG A 56 -4.03 10.74 -3.93
N MET A 57 -2.71 10.84 -3.75
CA MET A 57 -1.71 10.06 -4.49
C MET A 57 -1.89 8.55 -4.32
N ALA A 58 -2.31 8.10 -3.13
CA ALA A 58 -2.55 6.69 -2.83
C ALA A 58 -3.94 6.18 -3.25
N SER A 59 -4.87 7.05 -3.65
CA SER A 59 -6.28 6.69 -3.87
C SER A 59 -6.86 7.24 -5.18
N LEU A 60 -7.24 8.52 -5.22
CA LEU A 60 -7.93 9.13 -6.36
C LEU A 60 -7.04 9.18 -7.61
N THR A 61 -5.76 9.49 -7.43
CA THR A 61 -4.81 9.60 -8.56
C THR A 61 -4.70 8.29 -9.34
N PRO A 62 -4.36 7.14 -8.73
CA PRO A 62 -4.31 5.87 -9.46
C PRO A 62 -5.68 5.47 -10.00
N ALA A 63 -6.77 5.73 -9.28
CA ALA A 63 -8.13 5.45 -9.77
C ALA A 63 -8.44 6.20 -11.08
N ARG A 64 -8.01 7.46 -11.21
CA ARG A 64 -8.14 8.25 -12.44
C ARG A 64 -7.27 7.72 -13.56
N VAL A 65 -6.01 7.38 -13.25
CA VAL A 65 -5.05 6.87 -14.24
C VAL A 65 -5.58 5.61 -14.93
N ILE A 66 -6.26 4.72 -14.20
CA ILE A 66 -6.84 3.49 -14.74
C ILE A 66 -8.34 3.60 -15.10
N GLY A 67 -8.93 4.79 -15.01
CA GLY A 67 -10.31 5.05 -15.43
C GLY A 67 -11.42 4.46 -14.55
N VAL A 68 -11.17 4.24 -13.26
CA VAL A 68 -12.15 3.68 -12.30
C VAL A 68 -12.60 4.69 -11.23
N ASP A 69 -12.21 5.95 -11.35
CA ASP A 69 -12.52 6.99 -10.37
C ASP A 69 -14.02 7.31 -10.28
N GLY A 70 -14.83 6.93 -11.26
CA GLY A 70 -16.29 6.96 -11.13
C GLY A 70 -16.83 6.09 -9.99
N ARG A 71 -16.10 5.05 -9.58
CA ARG A 71 -16.50 4.11 -8.51
C ARG A 71 -15.53 4.03 -7.33
N LYS A 72 -14.25 4.42 -7.50
CA LYS A 72 -13.21 4.26 -6.48
C LYS A 72 -12.40 5.54 -6.25
N GLY A 73 -11.51 5.50 -5.27
CA GLY A 73 -10.48 6.51 -5.04
C GLY A 73 -10.93 7.77 -4.30
N SER A 74 -12.22 7.94 -4.00
CA SER A 74 -12.69 9.02 -3.12
C SER A 74 -13.95 8.62 -2.37
N LEU A 75 -14.22 9.27 -1.24
CA LEU A 75 -15.45 9.13 -0.49
C LEU A 75 -16.52 10.06 -1.09
N ALA A 76 -17.48 9.49 -1.81
CA ALA A 76 -18.61 10.22 -2.38
C ALA A 76 -19.83 9.29 -2.54
N PRO A 77 -21.06 9.82 -2.47
CA PRO A 77 -22.27 9.02 -2.72
C PRO A 77 -22.22 8.31 -4.08
N GLY A 78 -22.68 7.06 -4.11
CA GLY A 78 -22.74 6.23 -5.32
C GLY A 78 -21.44 5.50 -5.68
N LYS A 79 -20.35 5.70 -4.93
CA LYS A 79 -19.09 4.95 -5.07
C LYS A 79 -19.07 3.68 -4.22
N ASP A 80 -18.17 2.77 -4.57
CA ASP A 80 -17.93 1.57 -3.78
C ASP A 80 -17.43 1.97 -2.39
N ALA A 81 -17.99 1.34 -1.35
CA ALA A 81 -17.60 1.59 0.04
C ALA A 81 -16.30 0.84 0.38
N ASP A 82 -15.22 1.25 -0.27
CA ASP A 82 -13.83 0.83 -0.02
C ASP A 82 -13.13 1.91 0.81
N VAL A 83 -13.00 1.68 2.11
CA VAL A 83 -12.54 2.68 3.08
C VAL A 83 -11.49 2.06 3.99
N VAL A 84 -10.46 2.81 4.34
CA VAL A 84 -9.54 2.44 5.41
C VAL A 84 -9.51 3.58 6.43
N ILE A 85 -9.59 3.21 7.71
CA ILE A 85 -9.40 4.13 8.83
C ILE A 85 -8.02 3.84 9.39
N PHE A 86 -7.20 4.88 9.53
CA PHE A 86 -5.85 4.78 10.08
C PHE A 86 -5.79 5.40 11.48
N ASP A 87 -4.84 4.92 12.29
CA ASP A 87 -4.37 5.66 13.47
C ASP A 87 -3.42 6.81 13.09
N GLU A 88 -2.93 7.55 14.08
CA GLU A 88 -2.00 8.67 13.88
C GLU A 88 -0.63 8.23 13.30
N GLN A 89 -0.28 6.95 13.41
CA GLN A 89 0.93 6.37 12.88
C GLN A 89 0.73 5.72 11.51
N PHE A 90 -0.44 5.91 10.88
CA PHE A 90 -0.81 5.29 9.61
C PHE A 90 -0.88 3.76 9.63
N ASN A 91 -1.11 3.15 10.78
CA ASN A 91 -1.50 1.74 10.84
C ASN A 91 -3.00 1.61 10.58
N PRO A 92 -3.43 0.65 9.73
CA PRO A 92 -4.84 0.44 9.47
C PRO A 92 -5.54 -0.04 10.74
N TRP A 93 -6.52 0.74 11.22
CA TRP A 93 -7.36 0.39 12.36
C TRP A 93 -8.57 -0.44 11.92
N GLN A 94 -9.22 -0.06 10.82
CA GLN A 94 -10.33 -0.79 10.21
C GLN A 94 -10.29 -0.64 8.70
N VAL A 95 -10.68 -1.70 7.99
CA VAL A 95 -10.81 -1.69 6.54
C VAL A 95 -12.23 -2.11 6.16
N MET A 96 -12.85 -1.38 5.25
CA MET A 96 -14.10 -1.74 4.62
C MET A 96 -13.82 -2.03 3.14
N ILE A 97 -14.34 -3.14 2.63
CA ILE A 97 -14.29 -3.48 1.20
C ILE A 97 -15.71 -3.76 0.74
N GLY A 98 -16.20 -3.02 -0.25
CA GLY A 98 -17.54 -3.16 -0.80
C GLY A 98 -18.66 -3.07 0.23
N GLY A 99 -18.48 -2.28 1.31
CA GLY A 99 -19.46 -2.13 2.38
C GLY A 99 -19.32 -3.11 3.55
N GLN A 100 -18.37 -4.05 3.49
CA GLN A 100 -18.14 -5.03 4.55
C GLN A 100 -16.89 -4.68 5.37
N TRP A 101 -17.03 -4.62 6.69
CA TRP A 101 -15.92 -4.38 7.60
C TRP A 101 -15.05 -5.63 7.79
N PHE A 102 -13.74 -5.45 7.66
CA PHE A 102 -12.70 -6.42 7.94
C PHE A 102 -11.93 -5.97 9.17
N GLN A 103 -11.77 -6.88 10.13
CA GLN A 103 -10.86 -6.70 11.25
C GLN A 103 -9.59 -7.50 10.99
N ASP A 104 -8.43 -6.90 11.22
CA ASP A 104 -7.20 -7.67 11.34
C ASP A 104 -7.36 -8.64 12.52
N ARG A 105 -7.14 -9.94 12.28
CA ARG A 105 -6.92 -10.88 13.37
C ARG A 105 -5.67 -10.41 14.10
N GLN A 106 -5.80 -9.84 15.29
CA GLN A 106 -4.68 -9.80 16.22
C GLN A 106 -4.18 -11.24 16.39
N PRO A 107 -2.87 -11.52 16.33
CA PRO A 107 -2.37 -12.78 16.86
C PRO A 107 -2.82 -12.86 18.32
N ALA A 108 -3.39 -14.01 18.72
CA ALA A 108 -3.74 -14.25 20.11
C ALA A 108 -2.51 -13.94 20.98
N SER A 109 -2.75 -13.17 22.05
CA SER A 109 -1.80 -12.83 23.11
C SER A 109 -1.02 -14.04 23.62
#